data_AF-A0A918B7Q4-F1
#
_entry.id   AF-A0A918B7Q4-F1
#
_cell.length_a   1.000
_cell.length_b   1.000
_cell.length_c   1.000
_cell.angle_alpha   90.00
_cell.angle_beta   90.00
_cell.angle_gamma   90.00
#
_symmetry.space_group_name_H-M   'P 1'
#
loop_
_entity.id
_entity.type
_entity.pdbx_description
1 polymer ?
#
loop_
_entity_poly.entity_id
_entity_poly.type
_entity_poly.pdbx_seq_one_letter_code
_entity_poly.pdbx_strand_id
1 'polypeptide(L)' 'MLDFCAAHDVTATVEVLPVAEVNTALDRLAAGDVKYRFVLDLADGGTGTKERGAASAT' A
#
# COMPACT_ATOMS: atom_id res chain seq x y z
N MET A 1 22.42 -2.75 -1.85
CA MET A 1 21.20 -3.23 -2.54
C MET A 1 20.16 -2.11 -2.63
N LEU A 2 19.75 -1.50 -1.51
CA LEU A 2 18.86 -0.34 -1.53
C LEU A 2 19.41 0.84 -2.34
N ASP A 3 20.70 1.16 -2.20
CA ASP A 3 21.34 2.24 -2.98
C ASP A 3 21.32 1.97 -4.49
N PHE A 4 21.45 0.70 -4.88
CA PHE A 4 21.32 0.27 -6.28
C PHE A 4 19.88 0.45 -6.76
N CYS A 5 18.89 0.00 -5.98
CA CYS A 5 17.49 0.19 -6.33
C CYS A 5 17.12 1.67 -6.47
N ALA A 6 17.64 2.53 -5.58
CA ALA A 6 17.44 3.98 -5.66
C ALA A 6 18.14 4.60 -6.89
N ALA A 7 19.35 4.14 -7.23
CA ALA A 7 20.10 4.65 -8.39
C ALA A 7 19.52 4.21 -9.74
N HIS A 8 18.80 3.09 -9.78
CA HIS A 8 18.28 2.48 -11.01
C HIS A 8 16.75 2.50 -11.12
N ASP A 9 16.07 3.26 -10.26
CA ASP A 9 14.60 3.38 -10.23
C ASP A 9 13.89 2.01 -10.16
N VAL A 10 14.46 1.09 -9.38
CA VAL A 10 13.88 -0.22 -9.15
C VAL A 10 12.84 -0.09 -8.04
N THR A 11 11.59 0.07 -8.44
CA THR A 11 10.45 0.22 -7.54
C THR A 11 9.57 -1.03 -7.54
N ALA A 12 8.92 -1.29 -6.41
CA ALA A 12 7.95 -2.38 -6.30
C ALA A 12 6.55 -1.84 -6.53
N THR A 13 5.76 -2.54 -7.34
CA THR A 13 4.32 -2.33 -7.39
C THR A 13 3.72 -2.83 -6.08
N VAL A 14 3.03 -1.95 -5.37
CA VAL A 14 2.44 -2.26 -4.06
C VAL A 14 1.00 -1.78 -3.98
N GLU A 15 0.18 -2.51 -3.23
CA GLU A 15 -1.13 -2.07 -2.77
C GLU A 15 -0.99 -1.54 -1.34
N VAL A 16 -1.26 -0.25 -1.14
CA VAL A 16 -1.21 0.37 0.19
C VAL A 16 -2.59 0.31 0.83
N LEU A 17 -2.67 -0.25 2.04
CA LEU A 17 -3.90 -0.29 2.84
C LEU A 17 -3.66 0.36 4.21
N PRO A 18 -4.68 0.97 4.81
CA PRO A 18 -4.57 1.46 6.17
C PRO A 18 -4.37 0.29 7.14
N VAL A 19 -3.59 0.48 8.21
CA VAL A 19 -3.34 -0.55 9.22
C VAL A 19 -4.62 -1.12 9.85
N ALA A 20 -5.70 -0.33 9.90
CA ALA A 20 -7.00 -0.76 10.39
C ALA A 20 -7.62 -1.91 9.57
N GLU A 21 -7.22 -2.07 8.31
CA GLU A 21 -7.74 -3.09 7.38
C GLU A 21 -6.81 -4.31 7.27
N VAL A 22 -5.92 -4.53 8.25
CA VAL A 22 -4.96 -5.65 8.23
C VAL A 22 -5.62 -7.02 8.02
N ASN A 23 -6.77 -7.28 8.65
CA ASN A 23 -7.48 -8.55 8.51
C ASN A 23 -7.98 -8.74 7.07
N THR A 24 -8.52 -7.68 6.46
CA THR A 24 -8.96 -7.70 5.06
C THR A 24 -7.80 -7.96 4.11
N ALA A 25 -6.62 -7.36 4.35
CA ALA A 25 -5.42 -7.63 3.57
C ALA A 25 -4.98 -9.10 3.67
N LEU A 26 -5.06 -9.70 4.87
CA LEU A 26 -4.74 -11.12 5.09
C LEU A 26 -5.74 -12.06 4.39
N ASP A 27 -7.02 -11.76 4.44
CA ASP A 27 -8.06 -12.55 3.76
C ASP A 27 -7.87 -12.52 2.24
N ARG A 28 -7.60 -11.33 1.67
CA ARG A 28 -7.30 -11.18 0.23
C ARG A 28 -6.02 -11.90 -0.17
N LEU A 29 -4.98 -11.83 0.65
CA LEU A 29 -3.73 -12.55 0.42
C LEU A 29 -3.96 -14.07 0.40
N ALA A 30 -4.76 -14.60 1.34
CA ALA A 30 -5.12 -16.00 1.38
C ALA A 30 -5.95 -16.43 0.16
N ALA A 31 -6.79 -15.54 -0.38
CA ALA A 31 -7.54 -15.73 -1.61
C ALA A 31 -6.70 -15.55 -2.89
N GLY A 32 -5.43 -15.12 -2.78
CA GLY A 32 -4.56 -14.80 -3.93
C GLY A 32 -4.92 -13.49 -4.64
N ASP A 33 -5.82 -12.69 -4.07
CA ASP A 33 -6.20 -11.38 -4.59
C ASP A 33 -5.22 -10.30 -4.11
N VAL A 34 -4.00 -10.34 -4.66
CA VAL A 34 -2.96 -9.36 -4.39
C VAL A 34 -2.10 -9.13 -5.63
N LYS A 35 -1.80 -7.86 -5.92
CA LYS A 35 -0.81 -7.48 -6.94
C LYS A 35 0.56 -7.38 -6.29
N TYR A 36 1.24 -8.53 -6.21
CA TYR A 36 2.62 -8.70 -5.76
C TYR A 36 2.88 -8.43 -4.26
N ARG A 37 2.49 -7.28 -3.72
CA ARG A 37 2.79 -6.89 -2.34
C ARG A 37 1.72 -5.97 -1.74
N PHE A 38 1.33 -6.26 -0.49
CA PHE A 38 0.68 -5.29 0.39
C PHE A 38 1.69 -4.50 1.22
N VAL A 39 1.44 -3.21 1.39
CA VAL A 39 2.12 -2.34 2.35
C VAL A 39 1.06 -1.74 3.25
N LEU A 40 1.21 -1.90 4.57
CA LEU A 40 0.29 -1.30 5.53
C LEU A 40 0.84 0.06 5.96
N ASP A 41 0.03 1.11 5.80
CA ASP A 41 0.37 2.42 6.30
C ASP A 41 0.06 2.53 7.79
N LEU A 42 1.11 2.76 8.58
CA LEU A 42 1.07 2.92 10.03
C LEU A 42 0.87 4.38 10.45
N ALA A 43 1.11 5.36 9.55
CA ALA A 43 0.95 6.78 9.84
C ALA A 43 -0.53 7.18 9.88
N ASP A 44 -1.38 6.52 9.09
CA ASP A 44 -2.85 6.67 9.10
C ASP A 44 -3.52 5.87 10.24
N GLY A 45 -2.81 5.68 11.35
CA GLY A 45 -3.26 4.98 12.54
C GLY A 45 -4.46 5.66 13.21
N GLY A 46 -5.67 5.34 12.76
CA GLY A 46 -6.85 5.28 13.63
C GLY A 46 -7.79 6.49 13.63
N THR A 47 -7.85 7.29 12.57
CA THR A 47 -9.04 8.14 12.35
C THR A 47 -9.59 7.87 10.96
N GLY A 48 -10.80 7.31 10.90
CA GLY A 48 -11.48 6.98 9.65
C GLY A 48 -11.71 8.23 8.81
N THR A 49 -10.74 8.57 7.96
CA THR A 49 -10.93 9.56 6.90
C THR A 49 -11.40 8.80 5.67
N LYS A 50 -12.71 8.54 5.64
CA LYS A 50 -13.40 8.43 4.35
C LYS A 50 -13.09 9.70 3.55
N GLU A 51 -12.86 9.52 2.26
CA GLU A 51 -12.63 10.56 1.25
C GLU A 51 -11.25 11.25 1.26
N ARG A 52 -10.37 10.74 0.40
CA ARG A 52 -9.64 11.63 -0.51
C ARG A 52 -9.53 10.99 -1.89
N GLY A 53 -10.66 11.01 -2.60
CA GLY A 53 -10.63 11.04 -4.05
C GLY A 53 -10.12 12.40 -4.53
N ALA A 54 -9.49 12.36 -5.70
CA ALA A 54 -9.18 13.48 -6.59
C ALA A 54 -8.07 14.48 -6.17
N ALA A 55 -6.88 14.27 -6.75
CA ALA A 55 -6.09 15.29 -7.45
C ALA A 55 -5.01 14.53 -8.25
N SER A 56 -5.19 14.21 -9.53
CA SER A 56 -4.97 15.13 -10.66
C SER A 56 -3.85 16.12 -10.35
N ALA A 57 -2.66 15.84 -10.89
CA ALA A 57 -1.64 16.84 -11.13
C ALA A 57 -1.30 16.77 -12.61
N THR A 58 -1.83 17.78 -13.31
CA THR A 58 -1.28 18.35 -14.54
C THR A 58 0.18 18.72 -14.37
#